data_AF-M3CXB1-F1
#
_entry.id   AF-M3CXB1-F1
#
_cell.length_a   1.000
_cell.length_b   1.000
_cell.length_c   1.000
_cell.angle_alpha   90.00
_cell.angle_beta   90.00
_cell.angle_gamma   90.00
#
_symmetry.space_group_name_H-M   'P 1'
#
loop_
_entity.id
_entity.type
_entity.pdbx_description
1 polymer ?
#
loop_
_entity_poly.entity_id
_entity_poly.type
_entity_poly.pdbx_seq_one_letter_code
_entity_poly.pdbx_strand_id
1 'polypeptide(L)'
;MSPQKDDNHDHNNNIEKEQDTIHLQRFPHLYLALNTPKGRAVYPSSRIPRGTIIDTSPVLILSRQENTTHIAQTQLYHYTYNWPSTTTTNGQSSRGIPQQAVVLGLGSMFNHSTQNQNVGWKRDLERQVIVYTALKDIEVGEELSK
;
A
#
# COMPACT_ATOMS: atom_id res chain seq x y z
N MET A 1 21.44 42.69 33.70
CA MET A 1 20.64 42.43 32.49
C MET A 1 21.23 41.21 31.81
N SER A 2 20.65 40.04 32.04
CA SER A 2 21.04 38.80 31.36
C SER A 2 20.23 38.69 30.07
N PRO A 3 20.82 38.25 28.93
CA PRO A 3 20.05 38.05 27.71
C PRO A 3 19.22 36.77 27.84
N GLN A 4 17.92 36.86 27.56
CA GLN A 4 17.05 35.72 27.30
C GLN A 4 17.59 34.98 26.06
N LYS A 5 17.75 33.65 26.17
CA LYS A 5 17.96 32.79 25.00
C LYS A 5 16.62 32.50 24.36
N ASP A 6 16.58 32.64 23.05
CA ASP A 6 15.42 32.39 22.21
C ASP A 6 15.05 30.90 22.17
N ASP A 7 13.91 30.53 22.77
CA ASP A 7 13.31 29.19 22.73
C ASP A 7 12.51 28.92 21.43
N ASN A 8 12.98 29.42 20.28
CA ASN A 8 12.23 29.40 19.01
C ASN A 8 12.79 28.44 17.95
N HIS A 9 13.70 27.53 18.29
CA HIS A 9 14.29 26.59 17.31
C HIS A 9 13.70 25.17 17.31
N ASP A 10 12.93 24.78 18.32
CA ASP A 10 12.46 23.39 18.44
C ASP A 10 11.09 23.13 17.79
N HIS A 11 10.28 24.16 17.54
CA HIS A 11 8.94 23.97 16.95
C HIS A 11 8.94 23.72 15.44
N ASN A 12 9.91 24.28 14.70
CA ASN A 12 9.97 24.11 13.24
C ASN A 12 10.48 22.71 12.81
N ASN A 13 11.36 22.09 13.60
CA ASN A 13 11.93 20.78 13.29
C ASN A 13 10.93 19.61 13.47
N ASN A 14 9.88 19.79 14.27
CA ASN A 14 8.86 18.74 14.47
C ASN A 14 7.82 18.71 13.33
N ILE A 15 7.54 19.86 12.71
CA ILE A 15 6.55 19.96 11.60
C ILE A 15 7.14 19.39 10.30
N GLU A 16 8.44 19.54 10.06
CA GLU A 16 9.11 18.92 8.91
C GLU A 16 9.24 17.39 9.05
N LYS A 17 9.41 16.86 10.27
CA LYS A 17 9.51 15.41 10.51
C LYS A 17 8.20 14.63 10.32
N GLU A 18 7.04 15.26 10.51
CA GLU A 18 5.76 14.59 10.27
C GLU A 18 5.54 14.27 8.78
N GLN A 19 6.21 14.98 7.86
CA GLN A 19 6.07 14.74 6.42
C GLN A 19 6.75 13.44 5.93
N ASP A 20 7.76 12.94 6.67
CA ASP A 20 8.58 11.76 6.31
C ASP A 20 8.04 10.43 6.86
N THR A 21 6.93 10.44 7.60
CA THR A 21 6.36 9.22 8.18
C THR A 21 4.96 8.95 7.66
N ILE A 22 4.61 7.67 7.55
CA ILE A 22 3.26 7.24 7.26
C ILE A 22 2.78 6.29 8.34
N HIS A 23 1.57 6.53 8.84
CA HIS A 23 0.96 5.62 9.79
C HIS A 23 0.57 4.32 9.07
N LEU A 24 1.20 3.21 9.46
CA LEU A 24 0.77 1.90 9.01
C LEU A 24 -0.55 1.55 9.71
N GLN A 25 -1.60 1.35 8.92
CA GLN A 25 -2.90 0.92 9.44
C GLN A 25 -3.14 -0.50 8.99
N ARG A 26 -3.68 -1.31 9.89
CA ARG A 26 -4.25 -2.61 9.59
C ARG A 26 -5.52 -2.77 10.40
N PHE A 27 -6.60 -3.16 9.74
CA PHE A 27 -7.81 -3.52 10.46
C PHE A 27 -7.51 -4.73 11.36
N PRO A 28 -7.74 -4.65 12.68
CA PRO A 28 -7.19 -5.62 13.63
C PRO A 28 -7.86 -7.00 13.57
N HIS A 29 -9.12 -7.05 13.16
CA HIS A 29 -9.95 -8.26 13.22
C HIS A 29 -9.99 -8.95 11.85
N LEU A 30 -8.83 -9.37 11.36
CA LEU A 30 -8.66 -10.10 10.11
C LEU A 30 -8.04 -11.48 10.36
N TYR A 31 -8.42 -12.46 9.56
CA TYR A 31 -7.80 -13.77 9.53
C TYR A 31 -7.54 -14.23 8.09
N LEU A 32 -6.55 -15.10 7.95
CA LEU A 32 -6.15 -15.70 6.67
C LEU A 32 -6.67 -17.13 6.62
N ALA A 33 -7.62 -17.41 5.73
CA ALA A 33 -7.95 -18.79 5.39
C ALA A 33 -6.87 -19.34 4.45
N LEU A 34 -6.27 -20.47 4.82
CA LEU A 34 -5.12 -21.03 4.09
C LEU A 34 -5.54 -21.86 2.87
N ASN A 35 -6.73 -22.47 2.92
CA ASN A 35 -7.18 -23.48 1.95
C ASN A 35 -8.60 -23.18 1.45
N THR A 36 -8.71 -22.20 0.56
CA THR A 36 -9.93 -21.89 -0.20
C THR A 36 -9.79 -22.36 -1.65
N PRO A 37 -10.87 -22.38 -2.45
CA PRO A 37 -10.77 -22.69 -3.88
C PRO A 37 -9.81 -21.77 -4.67
N LYS A 38 -9.51 -20.57 -4.15
CA LYS A 38 -8.57 -19.59 -4.74
C LYS A 38 -7.20 -19.59 -4.06
N GLY A 39 -6.93 -20.58 -3.20
CA GLY A 39 -5.74 -20.62 -2.34
C GLY A 39 -5.97 -19.85 -1.04
N ARG A 40 -5.10 -18.90 -0.73
CA ARG A 40 -5.25 -18.04 0.46
C ARG A 40 -6.31 -16.97 0.24
N ALA A 41 -7.02 -16.59 1.31
CA ALA A 41 -8.00 -15.50 1.27
C ALA A 41 -8.11 -14.82 2.64
N VAL A 42 -8.33 -13.50 2.63
CA VAL A 42 -8.43 -12.69 3.85
C VAL A 42 -9.89 -12.43 4.17
N TYR A 43 -10.26 -12.56 5.44
CA TYR A 43 -11.62 -12.38 5.93
C TYR A 43 -11.65 -11.57 7.22
N PRO A 44 -12.72 -10.81 7.48
CA PRO A 44 -12.92 -10.13 8.74
C PRO A 44 -13.61 -11.02 9.78
N SER A 45 -13.17 -10.93 11.03
CA SER A 45 -13.86 -11.46 12.21
C SER A 45 -14.75 -10.42 12.91
N SER A 46 -14.77 -9.17 12.43
CA SER A 46 -15.70 -8.12 12.84
C SER A 46 -16.16 -7.29 11.64
N ARG A 47 -17.37 -6.74 11.68
CA ARG A 47 -17.89 -5.85 10.63
C ARG A 47 -16.90 -4.72 10.31
N ILE A 48 -16.65 -4.48 9.02
CA ILE A 48 -15.83 -3.36 8.53
C ILE A 48 -16.76 -2.31 7.92
N PRO A 49 -16.90 -1.11 8.52
CA PRO A 49 -17.65 -0.02 7.90
C PRO A 49 -17.03 0.44 6.57
N ARG A 50 -17.86 0.90 5.63
CA ARG A 50 -17.43 1.57 4.40
C ARG A 50 -16.42 2.68 4.71
N GLY A 51 -15.40 2.79 3.86
CA GLY A 51 -14.36 3.82 3.95
C GLY A 51 -13.25 3.49 4.95
N THR A 52 -13.39 2.43 5.75
CA THR A 52 -12.34 1.99 6.68
C THR A 52 -11.08 1.61 5.91
N ILE A 53 -9.92 2.06 6.39
CA ILE A 53 -8.62 1.61 5.89
C ILE A 53 -8.36 0.20 6.42
N ILE A 54 -8.22 -0.75 5.48
CA ILE A 54 -8.04 -2.17 5.77
C ILE A 54 -6.54 -2.48 5.95
N ASP A 55 -5.68 -1.98 5.08
CA ASP A 55 -4.23 -2.13 5.18
C ASP A 55 -3.52 -0.97 4.46
N THR A 56 -2.45 -0.45 5.05
CA THR A 56 -1.46 0.39 4.38
C THR A 56 -0.24 -0.49 4.09
N SER A 57 -0.11 -0.95 2.85
CA SER A 57 0.93 -1.87 2.42
C SER A 57 2.11 -1.10 1.77
N PRO A 58 3.31 -1.13 2.34
CA PRO A 58 4.51 -0.68 1.64
C PRO A 58 4.76 -1.50 0.38
N VAL A 59 5.43 -0.90 -0.60
CA VAL A 59 5.82 -1.61 -1.82
C VAL A 59 7.32 -1.67 -1.99
N LEU A 60 7.80 -2.80 -2.48
CA LEU A 60 9.17 -2.96 -2.96
C LEU A 60 9.15 -2.78 -4.49
N ILE A 61 9.64 -1.62 -4.95
CA ILE A 61 9.73 -1.33 -6.38
C ILE A 61 10.89 -2.12 -6.98
N LEU A 62 10.59 -2.86 -8.05
CA LEU A 62 11.54 -3.64 -8.81
C LEU A 62 11.95 -2.85 -10.04
N SER A 63 13.25 -2.78 -10.29
CA SER A 63 13.73 -2.20 -11.55
C SER A 63 13.22 -3.05 -12.73
N ARG A 64 13.08 -2.43 -13.91
CA ARG A 64 12.64 -3.18 -15.09
C ARG A 64 13.56 -4.35 -15.40
N GLN A 65 14.86 -4.13 -15.31
CA GLN A 65 15.88 -5.15 -15.57
C GLN A 65 15.75 -6.32 -14.58
N GLU A 66 15.72 -6.02 -13.28
CA GLU A 66 15.57 -7.03 -12.23
C GLU A 66 14.28 -7.84 -12.41
N ASN A 67 13.17 -7.16 -12.69
CA ASN A 67 11.90 -7.82 -12.93
C ASN A 67 11.97 -8.76 -14.14
N THR A 68 12.50 -8.31 -15.27
CA THR A 68 12.55 -9.12 -16.50
C THR A 68 13.56 -10.27 -16.43
N THR A 69 14.70 -10.07 -15.77
CA THR A 69 15.78 -11.05 -15.74
C THR A 69 15.59 -12.09 -14.65
N HIS A 70 15.01 -11.70 -13.51
CA HIS A 70 14.94 -12.56 -12.33
C HIS A 70 13.51 -12.84 -11.89
N ILE A 71 12.70 -11.80 -11.65
CA ILE A 71 11.42 -11.99 -10.95
C ILE A 71 10.36 -12.65 -11.84
N ALA A 72 10.29 -12.28 -13.12
CA ALA A 72 9.32 -12.80 -14.10
C ALA A 72 9.38 -14.32 -14.28
N GLN A 73 10.46 -14.96 -13.86
CA GLN A 73 10.68 -16.40 -13.93
C GLN A 73 10.33 -17.12 -12.63
N THR A 74 9.74 -16.43 -11.66
CA THR A 74 9.44 -16.96 -10.32
C THR A 74 7.98 -16.75 -9.95
N GLN A 75 7.53 -17.49 -8.93
CA GLN A 75 6.17 -17.32 -8.37
C GLN A 75 5.92 -15.90 -7.82
N LEU A 76 6.96 -15.14 -7.49
CA LEU A 76 6.83 -13.78 -6.99
C LEU A 76 6.21 -12.83 -8.03
N TYR A 77 6.38 -13.13 -9.33
CA TYR A 77 5.76 -12.35 -10.42
C TYR A 77 4.23 -12.29 -10.31
N HIS A 78 3.60 -13.32 -9.75
CA HIS A 78 2.14 -13.32 -9.54
C HIS A 78 1.66 -12.38 -8.42
N TYR A 79 2.59 -11.76 -7.68
CA TYR A 79 2.32 -10.81 -6.61
C TYR A 79 2.83 -9.40 -6.93
N THR A 80 3.31 -9.16 -8.16
CA THR A 80 3.74 -7.83 -8.59
C THR A 80 2.61 -7.02 -9.23
N TYR A 81 2.70 -5.70 -9.10
CA TYR A 81 1.77 -4.75 -9.67
C TYR A 81 2.50 -3.78 -10.58
N ASN A 82 1.83 -3.32 -11.63
CA ASN A 82 2.29 -2.16 -12.40
C ASN A 82 2.42 -0.96 -11.46
N TRP A 83 3.64 -0.44 -11.35
CA TRP A 83 3.96 0.75 -10.59
C TRP A 83 4.28 1.91 -11.53
N PRO A 84 3.56 3.04 -11.46
CA PRO A 84 3.88 4.21 -12.28
C PRO A 84 5.30 4.70 -12.00
N SER A 85 6.03 5.03 -13.05
CA SER A 85 7.35 5.64 -12.97
C SER A 85 7.30 7.03 -13.59
N THR A 86 8.06 7.97 -13.04
CA THR A 86 8.23 9.32 -13.56
C THR A 86 9.68 9.52 -13.97
N THR A 87 9.90 10.04 -15.16
CA THR A 87 11.24 10.40 -15.64
C THR A 87 11.34 11.92 -15.72
N THR A 88 12.35 12.48 -15.05
CA THR A 88 12.63 13.91 -15.09
C THR A 88 13.80 14.18 -16.02
N THR A 89 13.58 14.97 -17.06
CA THR A 89 14.61 15.39 -18.02
C THR A 89 14.57 16.91 -18.11
N ASN A 90 15.70 17.57 -17.91
CA ASN A 90 15.81 19.05 -17.95
C ASN A 90 14.76 19.77 -17.05
N GLY A 91 14.48 19.22 -15.87
CA GLY A 91 13.50 19.78 -14.93
C GLY A 91 12.03 19.52 -15.30
N GLN A 92 11.75 18.79 -16.37
CA GLN A 92 10.39 18.41 -16.77
C GLN A 92 10.12 16.94 -16.45
N SER A 93 9.09 16.70 -15.64
CA SER A 93 8.64 15.35 -15.30
C SER A 93 7.66 14.83 -16.34
N SER A 94 7.92 13.65 -16.87
CA SER A 94 7.07 12.94 -17.83
C SER A 94 6.78 11.52 -17.34
N ARG A 95 5.71 10.90 -17.86
CA ARG A 95 5.41 9.49 -17.54
C ARG A 95 6.50 8.60 -18.13
N GLY A 96 7.21 7.92 -17.25
CA GLY A 96 8.16 6.87 -17.62
C GLY A 96 7.47 5.56 -17.95
N ILE A 97 8.26 4.57 -18.34
CA ILE A 97 7.79 3.20 -18.53
C ILE A 97 7.43 2.63 -17.14
N PRO A 98 6.22 2.06 -16.96
CA PRO A 98 5.84 1.45 -15.68
C PRO A 98 6.85 0.39 -15.22
N GLN A 99 7.15 0.42 -13.93
CA GLN A 99 7.93 -0.61 -13.24
C GLN A 99 6.99 -1.67 -12.67
N GLN A 100 7.56 -2.70 -12.04
CA GLN A 100 6.80 -3.62 -11.20
C GLN A 100 7.07 -3.32 -9.73
N ALA A 101 6.12 -3.59 -8.87
CA ALA A 101 6.35 -3.54 -7.43
C ALA A 101 5.70 -4.73 -6.73
N VAL A 102 6.41 -5.33 -5.78
CA VAL A 102 5.84 -6.30 -4.85
C VAL A 102 5.10 -5.52 -3.77
N VAL A 103 3.83 -5.83 -3.54
CA VAL A 103 3.08 -5.22 -2.45
C VAL A 103 3.30 -6.05 -1.19
N LEU A 104 3.90 -5.45 -0.17
CA LEU A 104 4.10 -6.07 1.12
C LEU A 104 2.77 -6.06 1.91
N GLY A 105 2.79 -6.41 3.20
CA GLY A 105 1.59 -6.39 4.02
C GLY A 105 0.48 -7.32 3.49
N LEU A 106 -0.77 -6.87 3.56
CA LEU A 106 -1.93 -7.66 3.11
C LEU A 106 -2.32 -7.44 1.65
N GLY A 107 -1.78 -6.41 0.98
CA GLY A 107 -2.17 -6.07 -0.38
C GLY A 107 -1.98 -7.21 -1.39
N SER A 108 -0.97 -8.05 -1.20
CA SER A 108 -0.71 -9.26 -2.00
C SER A 108 -1.59 -10.47 -1.62
N MET A 109 -2.33 -10.41 -0.51
CA MET A 109 -3.18 -11.50 -0.03
C MET A 109 -4.66 -11.33 -0.41
N PHE A 110 -5.08 -10.14 -0.84
CA PHE A 110 -6.43 -9.93 -1.36
C PHE A 110 -6.58 -10.57 -2.74
N ASN A 111 -7.55 -11.47 -2.87
CA ASN A 111 -7.88 -12.07 -4.16
C ASN A 111 -8.55 -11.06 -5.09
N HIS A 112 -8.49 -11.36 -6.39
CA HIS A 112 -9.19 -10.60 -7.41
C HIS A 112 -10.65 -11.05 -7.57
N SER A 113 -11.56 -10.09 -7.72
CA SER A 113 -12.99 -10.33 -8.01
C SER A 113 -13.51 -9.33 -9.04
N THR A 114 -13.94 -9.84 -10.19
CA THR A 114 -14.48 -8.99 -11.28
C THR A 114 -15.93 -8.55 -11.06
N GLN A 115 -16.67 -9.25 -10.19
CA GLN A 115 -18.11 -9.04 -10.00
C GLN A 115 -18.44 -8.38 -8.65
N ASN A 116 -17.75 -8.80 -7.58
CA ASN A 116 -18.12 -8.43 -6.21
C ASN A 116 -16.91 -7.95 -5.41
N GLN A 117 -16.11 -7.04 -5.96
CA GLN A 117 -15.04 -6.40 -5.20
C GLN A 117 -15.63 -5.57 -4.05
N ASN A 118 -14.99 -5.65 -2.89
CA ASN A 118 -15.35 -4.89 -1.69
C ASN A 118 -14.17 -4.12 -1.09
N VAL A 119 -12.96 -4.33 -1.62
CA VAL A 119 -11.74 -3.59 -1.28
C VAL A 119 -11.30 -2.73 -2.46
N GLY A 120 -11.22 -1.42 -2.23
CA GLY A 120 -10.61 -0.44 -3.12
C GLY A 120 -9.15 -0.21 -2.74
N TRP A 121 -8.39 0.41 -3.64
CA TRP A 121 -6.99 0.72 -3.37
C TRP A 121 -6.56 2.02 -4.03
N LYS A 122 -5.62 2.72 -3.38
CA LYS A 122 -4.97 3.94 -3.90
C LYS A 122 -3.47 3.87 -3.67
N ARG A 123 -2.68 4.21 -4.69
CA ARG A 123 -1.22 4.31 -4.59
C ARG A 123 -0.83 5.70 -4.06
N ASP A 124 0.04 5.73 -3.08
CA ASP A 124 0.86 6.91 -2.74
C ASP A 124 2.24 6.66 -3.36
N LEU A 125 2.53 7.33 -4.46
CA LEU A 125 3.77 7.13 -5.22
C LEU A 125 4.99 7.72 -4.51
N GLU A 126 4.78 8.80 -3.75
CA GLU A 126 5.82 9.50 -3.00
C GLU A 126 6.26 8.65 -1.81
N ARG A 127 5.30 8.16 -1.03
CA ARG A 127 5.56 7.33 0.16
C ARG A 127 5.73 5.83 -0.15
N GLN A 128 5.58 5.44 -1.41
CA GLN A 128 5.69 4.05 -1.87
C GLN A 128 4.81 3.07 -1.09
N VAL A 129 3.53 3.41 -0.95
CA VAL A 129 2.54 2.53 -0.31
C VAL A 129 1.29 2.38 -1.18
N ILE A 130 0.52 1.33 -0.90
CA ILE A 130 -0.87 1.19 -1.34
C ILE A 130 -1.77 1.18 -0.11
N VAL A 131 -2.76 2.07 -0.11
CA VAL A 131 -3.80 2.13 0.92
C VAL A 131 -5.03 1.39 0.41
N TYR A 132 -5.44 0.35 1.13
CA TYR A 132 -6.61 -0.47 0.83
C TYR A 132 -7.79 -0.02 1.70
N THR A 133 -8.95 0.23 1.10
CA THR A 133 -10.14 0.75 1.79
C THR A 133 -11.40 -0.07 1.49
N ALA A 134 -12.31 -0.17 2.45
CA ALA A 134 -13.59 -0.82 2.23
C ALA A 134 -14.50 0.04 1.31
N LEU A 135 -14.96 -0.52 0.19
CA LEU A 135 -15.84 0.18 -0.78
C LEU A 135 -17.31 0.22 -0.33
N LYS A 136 -17.67 -0.67 0.59
CA LYS A 136 -18.99 -0.83 1.20
C LYS A 136 -18.79 -1.35 2.63
N ASP A 137 -19.88 -1.43 3.38
CA ASP A 137 -19.86 -2.19 4.62
C ASP A 137 -19.58 -3.67 4.28
N ILE A 138 -18.67 -4.29 5.02
CA ILE A 138 -18.25 -5.68 4.84
C ILE A 138 -18.60 -6.43 6.11
N GLU A 139 -19.42 -7.47 5.97
CA GLU A 139 -19.88 -8.26 7.11
C GLU A 139 -18.86 -9.32 7.52
N VAL A 140 -19.01 -9.85 8.74
CA VAL A 140 -18.15 -10.92 9.27
C VAL A 140 -18.16 -12.12 8.32
N GLY A 141 -16.98 -12.64 7.97
CA GLY A 141 -16.85 -13.79 7.07
C GLY A 141 -17.00 -13.50 5.58
N GLU A 142 -17.25 -12.25 5.16
CA GLU A 142 -17.20 -11.87 3.74
C GLU A 142 -15.74 -11.76 3.26
N GLU A 143 -15.38 -12.44 2.17
CA GLU A 143 -14.02 -12.41 1.62
C GLU A 143 -13.62 -10.99 1.22
N LEU A 144 -12.44 -10.53 1.64
CA LEU A 144 -11.85 -9.27 1.19
C LEU A 144 -11.22 -9.46 -0.19
N SER A 145 -11.81 -8.81 -1.20
CA SER A 145 -11.39 -8.93 -2.61
C SER A 145 -11.38 -7.60 -3.36
N LYS A 146 -10.43 -7.48 -4.29
CA LYS A 146 -10.08 -6.27 -5.07
C LYS A 146 -10.18 -6.48 -6.58
#